data_AF-A0A0B7MR36-F1
#
_entry.id   AF-A0A0B7MR36-F1
#
_cell.length_a   1.000
_cell.length_b   1.000
_cell.length_c   1.000
_cell.angle_alpha   90.00
_cell.angle_beta   90.00
_cell.angle_gamma   90.00
#
_symmetry.space_group_name_H-M   'P 1'
#
loop_
_entity.id
_entity.type
_entity.pdbx_description
1 polymer ?
#
loop_
_entity_poly.entity_id
_entity_poly.type
_entity_poly.pdbx_seq_one_letter_code
_entity_poly.pdbx_strand_id
1 'polypeptide(L)'
;MSRLFYIKDVCRSKLQGTSDIHNTRAMLYRQSSLIFQKLHQKESPISVNKAAAEYSDALREQIKLVEQYYSELALSKERQVYLQLSAIWQLCQIVYFSDCKDDIKSLMEWHNQINTSLFYEYDKQAIYFNLEGTFEHPDFWPYVIRMATLANTEQISSILKHVLLDVSVSEYNNLLPYIMALCDITSSFLPDAERLKSIITNLNATGWMHPKTKYHADQICTVMSIFLGNETVTIRNTQDDIHAYICCRYYRSSVGSFNDFSARNPPKTMPHSSQKILRHIIAGDIYQAMEECIHYDWWLLAHLSDLLTMNQMIDREIKIPVETDTLSMPNQFGLWKQAFSYMLECGDLGKEAVVEHLNTMDLNVEDTVVMDVVEFCINQSLESTGIEIYKKKATMCMESNDYTRALLYYKKAKQDQSVDDVFYEMIWQLAKTGKWFDLSALGTAKYDGVYYTIYRHLSNFYGYMTRSELEDATNEFRALINSDSVPYQMMPIVIWEGLGLIKDSDKALLTRSDILVTKLKWQALNKHASTQDFKLFYYYYQQDKSAIPQQNEKLDSILKFQKQDFLDTTGVCFSRALEKCVE
;
A
#
# COMPACT_ATOMS: atom_id res chain seq x y z
N MET A 1 17.62 11.85 3.95
CA MET A 1 17.05 11.01 5.04
C MET A 1 17.70 9.63 4.92
N SER A 2 18.33 9.09 5.97
CA SER A 2 19.13 7.85 5.83
C SER A 2 18.24 6.64 5.51
N ARG A 3 18.66 5.78 4.57
CA ARG A 3 18.02 4.50 4.17
C ARG A 3 17.50 3.65 5.36
N LEU A 4 18.09 3.79 6.54
CA LEU A 4 17.70 3.12 7.79
C LEU A 4 16.32 3.49 8.36
N PHE A 5 15.76 4.66 8.04
CA PHE A 5 14.41 5.04 8.52
C PHE A 5 13.28 4.52 7.63
N TYR A 6 13.56 4.27 6.35
CA TYR A 6 12.57 3.85 5.36
C TYR A 6 12.02 2.44 5.62
N ILE A 7 12.83 1.56 6.20
CA ILE A 7 12.52 0.13 6.29
C ILE A 7 11.75 -0.23 7.57
N LYS A 8 11.89 0.57 8.63
CA LYS A 8 11.10 0.41 9.87
C LYS A 8 9.60 0.67 9.64
N ASP A 9 9.26 1.43 8.60
CA ASP A 9 7.88 1.73 8.20
C ASP A 9 7.25 0.66 7.29
N VAL A 10 8.07 -0.17 6.61
CA VAL A 10 7.63 -1.19 5.62
C VAL A 10 6.64 -2.19 6.19
N CYS A 11 6.72 -2.44 7.50
CA CYS A 11 5.88 -3.43 8.16
C CYS A 11 5.21 -2.97 9.46
N ARG A 12 5.49 -1.74 9.90
CA ARG A 12 5.14 -1.29 11.25
C ARG A 12 4.39 0.04 11.33
N SER A 13 3.74 0.50 10.27
CA SER A 13 2.89 1.68 10.39
C SER A 13 1.52 1.38 11.04
N LYS A 14 1.52 0.83 12.27
CA LYS A 14 0.84 1.58 13.33
C LYS A 14 1.85 2.62 13.79
N LEU A 15 2.09 3.63 12.96
CA LEU A 15 2.86 4.79 13.36
C LEU A 15 2.14 5.34 14.59
N GLN A 16 2.71 5.16 15.77
CA GLN A 16 2.20 5.79 16.98
C GLN A 16 2.29 7.29 16.73
N GLY A 17 1.15 7.91 16.43
CA GLY A 17 1.07 9.32 16.03
C GLY A 17 0.88 9.60 14.53
N THR A 18 0.59 8.61 13.66
CA THR A 18 -0.02 8.98 12.36
C THR A 18 -1.34 9.65 12.64
N SER A 19 -1.42 10.95 12.30
CA SER A 19 -2.67 11.70 12.28
C SER A 19 -3.73 10.89 11.53
N ASP A 20 -4.99 10.97 11.96
CA ASP A 20 -6.14 10.31 11.35
C ASP A 20 -6.15 10.42 9.81
N ILE A 21 -5.54 11.47 9.26
CA ILE A 21 -5.33 11.77 7.82
C ILE A 21 -4.79 10.57 7.07
N HIS A 22 -3.76 9.93 7.61
CA HIS A 22 -3.06 8.83 6.95
C HIS A 22 -3.91 7.56 6.90
N ASN A 23 -4.72 7.33 7.92
CA ASN A 23 -5.66 6.20 7.95
C ASN A 23 -6.79 6.40 6.94
N THR A 24 -7.28 7.63 6.78
CA THR A 24 -8.33 7.92 5.79
C THR A 24 -7.78 7.72 4.37
N ARG A 25 -6.57 8.19 4.03
CA ARG A 25 -6.01 7.95 2.67
C ARG A 25 -5.80 6.47 2.37
N ALA A 26 -5.39 5.69 3.37
CA ALA A 26 -5.18 4.26 3.20
C ALA A 26 -6.48 3.52 2.82
N MET A 27 -7.66 4.01 3.22
CA MET A 27 -8.93 3.43 2.81
C MET A 27 -9.17 3.60 1.30
N LEU A 28 -8.99 4.81 0.77
CA LEU A 28 -9.06 5.06 -0.68
C LEU A 28 -8.13 4.14 -1.45
N TYR A 29 -6.87 4.00 -1.04
CA TYR A 29 -5.89 3.16 -1.73
C TYR A 29 -6.23 1.66 -1.65
N ARG A 30 -6.76 1.19 -0.53
CA ARG A 30 -7.22 -0.21 -0.40
C ARG A 30 -8.40 -0.49 -1.33
N GLN A 31 -9.41 0.38 -1.34
CA GLN A 31 -10.56 0.23 -2.24
C GLN A 31 -10.11 0.29 -3.70
N SER A 32 -9.24 1.23 -4.02
CA SER A 32 -8.69 1.41 -5.37
C SER A 32 -7.89 0.20 -5.86
N SER A 33 -7.13 -0.44 -4.95
CA SER A 33 -6.42 -1.68 -5.24
C SER A 33 -7.35 -2.86 -5.49
N LEU A 34 -8.48 -2.95 -4.77
CA LEU A 34 -9.49 -3.96 -5.05
C LEU A 34 -10.15 -3.75 -6.42
N ILE A 35 -10.46 -2.51 -6.78
CA ILE A 35 -11.02 -2.16 -8.10
C ILE A 35 -10.03 -2.53 -9.19
N PHE A 36 -8.75 -2.15 -9.02
CA PHE A 36 -7.67 -2.49 -9.94
C PHE A 36 -7.54 -4.02 -10.11
N GLN A 37 -7.49 -4.77 -9.02
CA GLN A 37 -7.44 -6.24 -9.09
C GLN A 37 -8.64 -6.84 -9.83
N LYS A 38 -9.86 -6.34 -9.58
CA LYS A 38 -11.05 -6.79 -10.32
C LYS A 38 -10.96 -6.48 -11.82
N LEU A 39 -10.33 -5.36 -12.19
CA LEU A 39 -10.17 -4.96 -13.58
C LEU A 39 -9.17 -5.85 -14.32
N HIS A 40 -8.09 -6.26 -13.65
CA HIS A 40 -7.01 -7.08 -14.21
C HIS A 40 -7.20 -8.60 -14.02
N GLN A 41 -8.30 -9.03 -13.39
CA GLN A 41 -8.62 -10.45 -13.22
C GLN A 41 -8.78 -11.18 -14.56
N LYS A 42 -8.04 -12.29 -14.74
CA LYS A 42 -8.08 -13.09 -15.99
C LYS A 42 -9.41 -13.78 -16.25
N GLU A 43 -10.11 -14.20 -15.20
CA GLU A 43 -11.29 -15.07 -15.33
C GLU A 43 -12.61 -14.29 -15.52
N SER A 44 -12.71 -13.08 -14.96
CA SER A 44 -13.93 -12.26 -15.03
C SER A 44 -13.61 -10.79 -14.74
N PRO A 45 -12.94 -10.07 -15.66
CA PRO A 45 -12.62 -8.67 -15.45
C PRO A 45 -13.91 -7.82 -15.41
N ILE A 46 -13.97 -6.85 -14.51
CA ILE A 46 -15.01 -5.81 -14.58
C ILE A 46 -14.77 -4.92 -15.82
N SER A 47 -15.84 -4.35 -16.40
CA SER A 47 -15.67 -3.42 -17.52
C SER A 47 -14.99 -2.12 -17.07
N VAL A 48 -14.29 -1.44 -18.00
CA VAL A 48 -13.65 -0.14 -17.75
C VAL A 48 -14.65 0.89 -17.22
N ASN A 49 -15.85 0.98 -17.82
CA ASN A 49 -16.89 1.94 -17.39
C ASN A 49 -17.38 1.64 -15.96
N LYS A 50 -17.45 0.35 -15.59
CA LYS A 50 -17.80 -0.07 -14.23
C LYS A 50 -16.66 0.25 -13.25
N ALA A 51 -15.41 0.00 -13.62
CA ALA A 51 -14.25 0.35 -12.80
C ALA A 51 -14.19 1.87 -12.56
N ALA A 52 -14.40 2.69 -13.61
CA ALA A 52 -14.47 4.14 -13.51
C ALA A 52 -15.54 4.60 -12.52
N ALA A 53 -16.72 3.97 -12.53
CA ALA A 53 -17.79 4.24 -11.58
C ALA A 53 -17.44 3.79 -10.14
N GLU A 54 -16.84 2.60 -9.96
CA GLU A 54 -16.40 2.13 -8.63
C GLU A 54 -15.31 3.06 -8.04
N TYR A 55 -14.42 3.63 -8.86
CA TYR A 55 -13.46 4.65 -8.40
C TYR A 55 -14.15 5.97 -8.00
N SER A 56 -15.19 6.40 -8.74
CA SER A 56 -16.03 7.55 -8.34
C SER A 56 -16.69 7.30 -6.99
N ASP A 57 -17.18 6.08 -6.73
CA ASP A 57 -17.75 5.69 -5.44
C ASP A 57 -16.73 5.76 -4.32
N ALA A 58 -15.53 5.20 -4.53
CA ALA A 58 -14.44 5.23 -3.55
C ALA A 58 -14.04 6.68 -3.19
N LEU A 59 -13.95 7.59 -4.17
CA LEU A 59 -13.70 9.01 -3.91
C LEU A 59 -14.83 9.69 -3.12
N ARG A 60 -16.09 9.37 -3.42
CA ARG A 60 -17.24 9.94 -2.68
C ARG A 60 -17.28 9.45 -1.24
N GLU A 61 -17.00 8.17 -1.01
CA GLU A 61 -16.87 7.62 0.35
C GLU A 61 -15.72 8.30 1.09
N GLN A 62 -14.59 8.49 0.42
CA GLN A 62 -13.44 9.20 0.99
C GLN A 62 -13.78 10.64 1.41
N ILE A 63 -14.49 11.40 0.56
CA ILE A 63 -14.94 12.76 0.89
C ILE A 63 -15.84 12.73 2.13
N LYS A 64 -16.80 11.80 2.22
CA LYS A 64 -17.68 11.66 3.38
C LYS A 64 -16.90 11.33 4.66
N LEU A 65 -15.89 10.45 4.57
CA LEU A 65 -15.05 10.13 5.71
C LEU A 65 -14.25 11.35 6.18
N VAL A 66 -13.68 12.13 5.25
CA VAL A 66 -13.00 13.39 5.57
C VAL A 66 -13.96 14.40 6.20
N GLU A 67 -15.23 14.43 5.81
CA GLU A 67 -16.23 15.30 6.43
C GLU A 67 -16.65 14.84 7.84
N GLN A 68 -16.70 13.52 8.09
CA GLN A 68 -17.16 12.95 9.36
C GLN A 68 -16.12 12.98 10.48
N TYR A 69 -14.84 12.79 10.17
CA TYR A 69 -13.80 12.51 11.17
C TYR A 69 -12.98 13.73 11.63
N TYR A 70 -13.17 14.91 11.05
CA TYR A 70 -12.28 16.06 11.29
C TYR A 70 -13.01 17.29 11.85
N SER A 71 -12.27 18.23 12.48
CA SER A 71 -12.77 19.54 12.98
C SER A 71 -12.45 20.74 12.05
N GLU A 72 -13.33 21.76 12.02
CA GLU A 72 -13.58 22.73 10.93
C GLU A 72 -12.38 23.39 10.19
N LEU A 73 -11.21 23.61 10.81
CA LEU A 73 -10.17 24.51 10.24
C LEU A 73 -9.03 23.83 9.46
N ALA A 74 -8.58 22.63 9.84
CA ALA A 74 -7.63 21.85 9.03
C ALA A 74 -8.32 21.07 7.88
N LEU A 75 -9.65 21.01 7.96
CA LEU A 75 -10.60 20.27 7.12
C LEU A 75 -10.74 20.80 5.69
N SER A 76 -10.62 22.12 5.51
CA SER A 76 -10.98 22.76 4.25
C SER A 76 -10.07 22.37 3.09
N LYS A 77 -8.76 22.30 3.33
CA LYS A 77 -7.77 22.06 2.26
C LYS A 77 -7.81 20.63 1.72
N GLU A 78 -7.81 19.62 2.59
CA GLU A 78 -7.84 18.23 2.14
C GLU A 78 -9.18 17.84 1.53
N ARG A 79 -10.29 18.30 2.13
CA ARG A 79 -11.61 18.18 1.51
C ARG A 79 -11.65 18.82 0.12
N GLN A 80 -11.12 20.03 -0.02
CA GLN A 80 -11.07 20.73 -1.30
C GLN A 80 -10.22 19.98 -2.33
N VAL A 81 -9.10 19.36 -1.93
CA VAL A 81 -8.30 18.50 -2.81
C VAL A 81 -9.12 17.31 -3.31
N TYR A 82 -9.81 16.58 -2.44
CA TYR A 82 -10.64 15.45 -2.87
C TYR A 82 -11.85 15.86 -3.71
N LEU A 83 -12.46 17.02 -3.43
CA LEU A 83 -13.54 17.56 -4.26
C LEU A 83 -13.05 17.91 -5.67
N GLN A 84 -11.86 18.52 -5.80
CA GLN A 84 -11.25 18.80 -7.09
C GLN A 84 -10.85 17.52 -7.83
N LEU A 85 -10.27 16.55 -7.11
CA LEU A 85 -9.93 15.25 -7.66
C LEU A 85 -11.18 14.52 -8.18
N SER A 86 -12.26 14.54 -7.41
CA SER A 86 -13.57 13.99 -7.80
C SER A 86 -14.15 14.71 -9.01
N ALA A 87 -14.04 16.05 -9.07
CA ALA A 87 -14.48 16.83 -10.24
C ALA A 87 -13.74 16.42 -11.52
N ILE A 88 -12.41 16.29 -11.45
CA ILE A 88 -11.57 15.82 -12.57
C ILE A 88 -11.96 14.40 -12.99
N TRP A 89 -12.10 13.49 -12.02
CA TRP A 89 -12.44 12.10 -12.28
C TRP A 89 -13.83 11.93 -12.93
N GLN A 90 -14.84 12.63 -12.41
CA GLN A 90 -16.19 12.62 -12.98
C GLN A 90 -16.21 13.15 -14.41
N LEU A 91 -15.42 14.20 -14.70
CA LEU A 91 -15.29 14.70 -16.06
C LEU A 91 -14.67 13.65 -16.99
N CYS A 92 -13.60 12.96 -16.56
CA CYS A 92 -13.04 11.83 -17.32
C CYS A 92 -14.09 10.75 -17.56
N GLN A 93 -14.92 10.43 -16.55
CA GLN A 93 -15.99 9.46 -16.69
C GLN A 93 -17.00 9.88 -17.77
N ILE A 94 -17.41 11.15 -17.80
CA ILE A 94 -18.37 11.66 -18.79
C ILE A 94 -17.76 11.69 -20.18
N VAL A 95 -16.51 12.14 -20.31
CA VAL A 95 -15.87 12.38 -21.62
C VAL A 95 -15.32 11.09 -22.26
N TYR A 96 -14.71 10.22 -21.46
CA TYR A 96 -13.96 9.05 -21.95
C TYR A 96 -14.63 7.70 -21.69
N PHE A 97 -15.41 7.58 -20.62
CA PHE A 97 -15.96 6.29 -20.16
C PHE A 97 -17.49 6.24 -20.13
N SER A 98 -18.16 7.22 -20.74
CA SER A 98 -19.62 7.22 -20.89
C SER A 98 -20.03 6.42 -22.11
N ASP A 99 -21.10 5.63 -21.98
CA ASP A 99 -21.74 4.96 -23.12
C ASP A 99 -22.37 5.98 -24.09
N CYS A 100 -22.79 7.13 -23.57
CA CYS A 100 -23.34 8.24 -24.33
C CYS A 100 -22.22 9.20 -24.75
N LYS A 101 -21.74 9.04 -25.99
CA LYS A 101 -20.82 10.03 -26.59
C LYS A 101 -21.52 11.39 -26.64
N ASP A 102 -20.80 12.42 -26.22
CA ASP A 102 -21.27 13.80 -26.24
C ASP A 102 -22.50 14.07 -25.34
N ASP A 103 -22.54 13.45 -24.15
CA ASP A 103 -23.59 13.72 -23.15
C ASP A 103 -23.45 15.11 -22.53
N ILE A 104 -23.88 16.12 -23.28
CA ILE A 104 -23.81 17.52 -22.89
C ILE A 104 -24.67 17.84 -21.66
N LYS A 105 -25.74 17.06 -21.45
CA LYS A 105 -26.61 17.22 -20.28
C LYS A 105 -25.85 16.82 -19.02
N SER A 106 -25.16 15.68 -19.07
CA SER A 106 -24.30 15.22 -17.98
C SER A 106 -23.12 16.17 -17.73
N LEU A 107 -22.54 16.78 -18.77
CA LEU A 107 -21.52 17.82 -18.61
C LEU A 107 -22.06 19.08 -17.90
N MET A 108 -23.27 19.53 -18.24
CA MET A 108 -23.90 20.67 -17.56
C MET A 108 -24.23 20.34 -16.10
N GLU A 109 -24.79 19.16 -15.84
CA GLU A 109 -25.08 18.68 -14.48
C GLU A 109 -23.81 18.57 -13.64
N TRP A 110 -22.74 18.00 -14.19
CA TRP A 110 -21.42 17.95 -13.56
C TRP A 110 -20.90 19.34 -13.20
N HIS A 111 -20.91 20.27 -14.16
CA HIS A 111 -20.43 21.63 -13.94
C HIS A 111 -21.21 22.31 -12.80
N ASN A 112 -22.53 22.15 -12.78
CA ASN A 112 -23.39 22.69 -11.74
C ASN A 112 -23.13 22.06 -10.36
N GLN A 113 -22.79 20.77 -10.31
CA GLN A 113 -22.47 20.06 -9.07
C GLN A 113 -21.13 20.49 -8.47
N ILE A 114 -20.12 20.79 -9.29
CA ILE A 114 -18.81 21.22 -8.79
C ILE A 114 -18.79 22.70 -8.39
N ASN A 115 -19.70 23.50 -8.97
CA ASN A 115 -19.80 24.95 -8.76
C ASN A 115 -21.11 25.34 -8.06
N THR A 116 -21.49 24.63 -7.00
CA THR A 116 -22.75 24.89 -6.26
C THR A 116 -22.85 26.30 -5.70
N SER A 117 -21.72 26.94 -5.39
CA SER A 117 -21.67 28.34 -4.93
C SER A 117 -22.33 29.32 -5.91
N LEU A 118 -22.40 29.00 -7.21
CA LEU A 118 -23.03 29.84 -8.22
C LEU A 118 -24.54 29.94 -8.07
N PHE A 119 -25.19 28.95 -7.46
CA PHE A 119 -26.62 29.02 -7.15
C PHE A 119 -26.94 29.96 -5.99
N TYR A 120 -25.94 30.26 -5.16
CA TYR A 120 -26.08 31.07 -3.95
C TYR A 120 -25.36 32.42 -4.04
N GLU A 121 -24.87 32.78 -5.23
CA GLU A 121 -24.20 34.08 -5.48
C GLU A 121 -25.15 35.27 -5.22
N TYR A 122 -26.45 35.07 -5.44
CA TYR A 122 -27.48 36.09 -5.25
C TYR A 122 -28.54 35.60 -4.25
N ASP A 123 -29.01 36.51 -3.40
CA ASP A 123 -30.08 36.21 -2.44
C ASP A 123 -31.44 36.17 -3.16
N LYS A 124 -31.86 34.96 -3.53
CA LYS A 124 -33.15 34.72 -4.17
C LYS A 124 -34.32 35.30 -3.34
N GLN A 125 -34.30 35.22 -2.01
CA GLN A 125 -35.42 35.70 -1.21
C GLN A 125 -35.51 37.23 -1.23
N ALA A 126 -34.36 37.91 -1.16
CA ALA A 126 -34.30 39.37 -1.27
C ALA A 126 -34.85 39.86 -2.62
N ILE A 127 -34.54 39.15 -3.72
CA ILE A 127 -35.06 39.49 -5.04
C ILE A 127 -36.59 39.33 -5.10
N TYR A 128 -37.14 38.22 -4.61
CA TYR A 128 -38.58 37.96 -4.65
C TYR A 128 -39.39 38.98 -3.84
N PHE A 129 -38.91 39.31 -2.63
CA PHE A 129 -39.64 40.17 -1.69
C PHE A 129 -39.20 41.64 -1.72
N ASN A 130 -38.63 42.09 -2.84
CA ASN A 130 -38.23 43.48 -3.00
C ASN A 130 -39.45 44.42 -2.90
N LEU A 131 -39.35 45.48 -2.09
CA LEU A 131 -40.45 46.43 -1.83
C LEU A 131 -40.85 47.22 -3.07
N GLU A 132 -39.91 47.48 -3.98
CA GLU A 132 -40.14 48.20 -5.23
C GLU A 132 -40.61 47.28 -6.38
N GLY A 133 -40.77 45.98 -6.10
CA GLY A 133 -41.14 44.95 -7.06
C GLY A 133 -39.95 44.07 -7.46
N THR A 134 -40.24 42.80 -7.77
CA THR A 134 -39.20 41.79 -8.07
C THR A 134 -38.33 42.20 -9.27
N PHE A 135 -38.94 42.83 -10.26
CA PHE A 135 -38.29 43.23 -11.51
C PHE A 135 -37.31 44.40 -11.33
N GLU A 136 -37.50 45.24 -10.31
CA GLU A 136 -36.67 46.41 -10.02
C GLU A 136 -35.45 46.09 -9.15
N HIS A 137 -35.36 44.89 -8.56
CA HIS A 137 -34.22 44.54 -7.70
C HIS A 137 -32.91 44.54 -8.51
N PRO A 138 -31.82 45.15 -8.03
CA PRO A 138 -30.56 45.28 -8.78
C PRO A 138 -29.96 43.93 -9.21
N ASP A 139 -30.10 42.91 -8.35
CA ASP A 139 -29.59 41.55 -8.61
C ASP A 139 -30.55 40.67 -9.43
N PHE A 140 -31.72 41.17 -9.84
CA PHE A 140 -32.68 40.37 -10.61
C PHE A 140 -32.08 39.83 -11.91
N TRP A 141 -31.55 40.71 -12.77
CA TRP A 141 -30.97 40.28 -14.05
C TRP A 141 -29.67 39.50 -13.91
N PRO A 142 -28.71 39.90 -13.06
CA PRO A 142 -27.56 39.06 -12.73
C PRO A 142 -27.95 37.63 -12.31
N TYR A 143 -28.96 37.48 -11.47
CA TYR A 143 -29.50 36.18 -11.07
C TYR A 143 -30.10 35.41 -12.26
N VAL A 144 -30.97 36.04 -13.07
CA VAL A 144 -31.59 35.38 -14.24
C VAL A 144 -30.54 34.95 -15.27
N ILE A 145 -29.56 35.80 -15.55
CA ILE A 145 -28.44 35.50 -16.44
C ILE A 145 -27.62 34.34 -15.88
N ARG A 146 -27.31 34.34 -14.58
CA ARG A 146 -26.60 33.23 -13.94
C ARG A 146 -27.37 31.93 -14.11
N MET A 147 -28.66 31.90 -13.80
CA MET A 147 -29.50 30.71 -13.99
C MET A 147 -29.55 30.26 -15.45
N ALA A 148 -29.54 31.19 -16.41
CA ALA A 148 -29.45 30.85 -17.84
C ALA A 148 -28.12 30.17 -18.19
N THR A 149 -27.00 30.66 -17.65
CA THR A 149 -25.67 30.02 -17.87
C THR A 149 -25.53 28.65 -17.21
N LEU A 150 -26.32 28.36 -16.17
CA LEU A 150 -26.37 27.07 -15.48
C LEU A 150 -27.46 26.14 -16.04
N ALA A 151 -28.16 26.55 -17.10
CA ALA A 151 -29.30 25.85 -17.67
C ALA A 151 -30.43 25.53 -16.67
N ASN A 152 -30.60 26.35 -15.63
CA ASN A 152 -31.68 26.19 -14.67
C ASN A 152 -32.94 26.96 -15.11
N THR A 153 -33.57 26.47 -16.17
CA THR A 153 -34.74 27.11 -16.79
C THR A 153 -35.97 27.12 -15.87
N GLU A 154 -36.08 26.17 -14.95
CA GLU A 154 -37.17 26.11 -13.96
C GLU A 154 -37.15 27.32 -13.02
N GLN A 155 -35.97 27.70 -12.50
CA GLN A 155 -35.83 28.87 -11.64
C GLN A 155 -36.12 30.17 -12.38
N ILE A 156 -35.71 30.26 -13.65
CA ILE A 156 -36.02 31.40 -14.52
C ILE A 156 -37.53 31.48 -14.78
N SER A 157 -38.17 30.38 -15.14
CA SER A 157 -39.62 30.31 -15.35
C SER A 157 -40.37 30.72 -14.07
N SER A 158 -39.94 30.23 -12.90
CA SER A 158 -40.55 30.55 -11.61
C SER A 158 -40.47 32.05 -11.29
N ILE A 159 -39.29 32.66 -11.43
CA ILE A 159 -39.11 34.08 -11.09
C ILE A 159 -39.81 34.99 -12.11
N LEU A 160 -39.81 34.63 -13.41
CA LEU A 160 -40.53 35.38 -14.43
C LEU A 160 -42.05 35.31 -14.24
N LYS A 161 -42.59 34.16 -13.84
CA LYS A 161 -44.01 34.04 -13.47
C LYS A 161 -44.38 34.92 -12.28
N HIS A 162 -43.47 35.05 -11.31
CA HIS A 162 -43.69 35.94 -10.18
C HIS A 162 -43.72 37.41 -10.62
N VAL A 163 -42.76 37.81 -11.48
CA VAL A 163 -42.72 39.13 -12.13
C VAL A 163 -44.04 39.41 -12.87
N LEU A 164 -44.56 38.47 -13.66
CA LEU A 164 -45.84 38.64 -14.38
C LEU A 164 -47.07 38.86 -13.46
N LEU A 165 -46.98 38.46 -12.19
CA LEU A 165 -48.03 38.69 -11.18
C LEU A 165 -47.81 39.98 -10.38
N ASP A 166 -46.65 40.61 -10.51
CA ASP A 166 -46.29 41.82 -9.79
C ASP A 166 -46.91 43.06 -10.47
N VAL A 167 -47.43 43.98 -9.64
CA VAL A 167 -48.07 45.22 -10.08
C VAL A 167 -47.06 46.14 -10.78
N SER A 168 -45.77 46.05 -10.41
CA SER A 168 -44.67 46.84 -10.99
C SER A 168 -44.50 46.63 -12.50
N VAL A 169 -44.86 45.46 -13.04
CA VAL A 169 -44.71 45.15 -14.46
C VAL A 169 -45.67 45.92 -15.36
N SER A 170 -46.78 46.42 -14.80
CA SER A 170 -47.72 47.26 -15.54
C SER A 170 -47.10 48.58 -16.04
N GLU A 171 -45.99 49.02 -15.44
CA GLU A 171 -45.20 50.17 -15.90
C GLU A 171 -44.40 49.87 -17.17
N TYR A 172 -44.24 48.58 -17.51
CA TYR A 172 -43.45 48.08 -18.63
C TYR A 172 -44.29 47.33 -19.67
N ASN A 173 -45.50 47.82 -19.98
CA ASN A 173 -46.41 47.21 -20.96
C ASN A 173 -45.75 46.88 -22.33
N ASN A 174 -44.77 47.67 -22.76
CA ASN A 174 -44.04 47.43 -24.01
C ASN A 174 -43.06 46.25 -23.93
N LEU A 175 -42.61 45.86 -22.74
CA LEU A 175 -41.74 44.70 -22.50
C LEU A 175 -42.53 43.42 -22.21
N LEU A 176 -43.79 43.53 -21.80
CA LEU A 176 -44.63 42.39 -21.42
C LEU A 176 -44.66 41.26 -22.47
N PRO A 177 -44.82 41.52 -23.79
CA PRO A 177 -44.79 40.44 -24.79
C PRO A 177 -43.48 39.66 -24.82
N TYR A 178 -42.35 40.33 -24.53
CA TYR A 178 -41.02 39.74 -24.52
C TYR A 178 -40.75 38.94 -23.25
N ILE A 179 -41.26 39.43 -22.11
CA ILE A 179 -41.21 38.70 -20.83
C ILE A 179 -42.05 37.42 -20.91
N MET A 180 -43.26 37.51 -21.49
CA MET A 180 -44.11 36.34 -21.74
C MET A 180 -43.42 35.34 -22.68
N ALA A 181 -42.83 35.81 -23.78
CA ALA A 181 -42.10 34.94 -24.70
C ALA A 181 -40.90 34.26 -24.02
N LEU A 182 -40.17 34.95 -23.15
CA LEU A 182 -39.08 34.37 -22.37
C LEU A 182 -39.59 33.31 -21.37
N CYS A 183 -40.72 33.58 -20.71
CA CYS A 183 -41.39 32.63 -19.83
C CYS A 183 -41.86 31.37 -20.57
N ASP A 184 -42.39 31.52 -21.79
CA ASP A 184 -42.77 30.40 -22.66
C ASP A 184 -41.56 29.55 -23.04
N ILE A 185 -40.47 30.21 -23.49
CA ILE A 185 -39.23 29.55 -23.91
C ILE A 185 -38.62 28.75 -22.75
N THR A 186 -38.56 29.35 -21.56
CA THR A 186 -38.01 28.69 -20.36
C THR A 186 -38.87 27.54 -19.86
N SER A 187 -40.16 27.52 -20.22
CA SER A 187 -41.07 26.42 -19.91
C SER A 187 -41.03 25.29 -20.95
N SER A 188 -40.35 25.49 -22.08
CA SER A 188 -40.11 24.47 -23.11
C SER A 188 -38.76 23.76 -22.91
N PHE A 189 -38.67 22.48 -23.30
CA PHE A 189 -37.47 21.66 -23.07
C PHE A 189 -36.25 22.13 -23.88
N LEU A 190 -36.45 22.71 -25.07
CA LEU A 190 -35.40 23.27 -25.93
C LEU A 190 -35.90 24.53 -26.65
N PRO A 191 -35.16 25.65 -26.62
CA PRO A 191 -35.58 26.87 -27.29
C PRO A 191 -35.57 26.74 -28.82
N ASP A 192 -36.63 27.22 -29.48
CA ASP A 192 -36.64 27.41 -30.94
C ASP A 192 -35.73 28.59 -31.32
N ALA A 193 -34.60 28.26 -31.96
CA ALA A 193 -33.57 29.22 -32.33
C ALA A 193 -34.06 30.30 -33.31
N GLU A 194 -34.94 29.97 -34.25
CA GLU A 194 -35.45 30.94 -35.23
C GLU A 194 -36.47 31.89 -34.57
N ARG A 195 -37.32 31.35 -33.70
CA ARG A 195 -38.20 32.17 -32.86
C ARG A 195 -37.41 33.12 -31.97
N LEU A 196 -36.37 32.64 -31.28
CA LEU A 196 -35.49 33.47 -30.44
C LEU A 196 -34.81 34.59 -31.24
N LYS A 197 -34.24 34.29 -32.43
CA LYS A 197 -33.61 35.29 -33.30
C LYS A 197 -34.59 36.38 -33.73
N SER A 198 -35.81 35.98 -34.12
CA SER A 198 -36.86 36.93 -34.50
C SER A 198 -37.23 37.86 -33.35
N ILE A 199 -37.40 37.31 -32.14
CA ILE A 199 -37.71 38.09 -30.94
C ILE A 199 -36.58 39.07 -30.61
N ILE A 200 -35.32 38.63 -30.61
CA ILE A 200 -34.16 39.51 -30.36
C ILE A 200 -34.08 40.63 -31.41
N THR A 201 -34.33 40.31 -32.68
CA THR A 201 -34.30 41.31 -33.76
C THR A 201 -35.38 42.37 -33.55
N ASN A 202 -36.59 41.97 -33.17
CA ASN A 202 -37.69 42.89 -32.86
C ASN A 202 -37.39 43.73 -31.60
N LEU A 203 -36.82 43.12 -30.56
CA LEU A 203 -36.46 43.81 -29.32
C LEU A 203 -35.40 44.89 -29.56
N ASN A 204 -34.38 44.59 -30.39
CA ASN A 204 -33.33 45.55 -30.77
C ASN A 204 -33.83 46.64 -31.74
N ALA A 205 -34.81 46.33 -32.61
CA ALA A 205 -35.41 47.30 -33.51
C ALA A 205 -36.38 48.27 -32.79
N THR A 206 -36.84 47.91 -31.59
CA THR A 206 -37.74 48.75 -30.80
C THR A 206 -36.97 49.94 -30.22
N GLY A 207 -37.41 51.16 -30.56
CA GLY A 207 -36.81 52.39 -30.03
C GLY A 207 -37.22 52.66 -28.58
N TRP A 208 -36.42 52.20 -27.62
CA TRP A 208 -36.67 52.41 -26.19
C TRP A 208 -36.37 53.85 -25.76
N MET A 209 -37.42 54.62 -25.41
CA MET A 209 -37.26 56.02 -25.02
C MET A 209 -36.78 56.21 -23.57
N HIS A 210 -37.09 55.27 -22.66
CA HIS A 210 -36.73 55.40 -21.25
C HIS A 210 -35.48 54.55 -20.91
N PRO A 211 -34.46 55.12 -20.22
CA PRO A 211 -33.22 54.41 -19.91
C PRO A 211 -33.41 53.11 -19.14
N LYS A 212 -34.33 53.07 -18.15
CA LYS A 212 -34.64 51.84 -17.41
C LYS A 212 -35.23 50.76 -18.33
N THR A 213 -36.24 51.10 -19.13
CA THR A 213 -36.87 50.15 -20.07
C THR A 213 -35.86 49.60 -21.07
N LYS A 214 -34.96 50.45 -21.58
CA LYS A 214 -33.85 50.03 -22.43
C LYS A 214 -32.93 49.04 -21.71
N TYR A 215 -32.57 49.32 -20.46
CA TYR A 215 -31.77 48.40 -19.65
C TYR A 215 -32.44 47.01 -19.53
N HIS A 216 -33.72 46.94 -19.14
CA HIS A 216 -34.43 45.64 -19.07
C HIS A 216 -34.50 44.94 -20.44
N ALA A 217 -34.72 45.68 -21.54
CA ALA A 217 -34.69 45.12 -22.88
C ALA A 217 -33.31 44.52 -23.23
N ASP A 218 -32.23 45.23 -22.94
CA ASP A 218 -30.86 44.77 -23.17
C ASP A 218 -30.55 43.49 -22.35
N GLN A 219 -31.06 43.39 -21.12
CA GLN A 219 -30.92 42.19 -20.29
C GLN A 219 -31.74 41.00 -20.81
N ILE A 220 -32.97 41.21 -21.29
CA ILE A 220 -33.77 40.18 -21.97
C ILE A 220 -33.02 39.67 -23.21
N CYS A 221 -32.48 40.58 -24.02
CA CYS A 221 -31.62 40.27 -25.17
C CYS A 221 -30.42 39.42 -24.76
N THR A 222 -29.79 39.73 -23.62
CA THR A 222 -28.65 38.98 -23.08
C THR A 222 -29.03 37.55 -22.75
N VAL A 223 -30.13 37.34 -22.00
CA VAL A 223 -30.63 36.00 -21.63
C VAL A 223 -30.99 35.19 -22.87
N MET A 224 -31.74 35.79 -23.82
CA MET A 224 -32.10 35.12 -25.07
C MET A 224 -30.89 34.79 -25.94
N SER A 225 -29.85 35.65 -25.93
CA SER A 225 -28.59 35.38 -26.64
C SER A 225 -27.83 34.20 -26.03
N ILE A 226 -27.89 34.01 -24.71
CA ILE A 226 -27.33 32.82 -24.03
C ILE A 226 -28.09 31.57 -24.48
N PHE A 227 -29.43 31.61 -24.53
CA PHE A 227 -30.25 30.49 -25.04
C PHE A 227 -30.03 30.19 -26.52
N LEU A 228 -29.47 31.12 -27.30
CA LEU A 228 -29.03 30.89 -28.68
C LEU A 228 -27.61 30.30 -28.77
N GLY A 229 -26.91 30.14 -27.64
CA GLY A 229 -25.51 29.72 -27.62
C GLY A 229 -24.56 30.77 -28.21
N ASN A 230 -24.84 32.07 -28.04
CA ASN A 230 -23.94 33.13 -28.49
C ASN A 230 -22.65 33.15 -27.65
N GLU A 231 -21.53 32.72 -28.24
CA GLU A 231 -20.23 32.58 -27.56
C GLU A 231 -19.82 33.88 -26.85
N THR A 232 -19.86 35.02 -27.55
CA THR A 232 -19.40 36.31 -27.00
C THR A 232 -20.21 36.76 -25.79
N VAL A 233 -21.53 36.57 -25.82
CA VAL A 233 -22.40 36.94 -24.70
C VAL A 233 -22.21 35.97 -23.54
N THR A 234 -22.16 34.66 -23.80
CA THR A 234 -21.98 33.65 -22.76
C THR A 234 -20.65 33.82 -22.03
N ILE A 235 -19.53 34.05 -22.74
CA ILE A 235 -18.21 34.23 -22.12
C ILE A 235 -18.15 35.46 -21.21
N ARG A 236 -18.90 36.52 -21.52
CA ARG A 236 -18.96 37.71 -20.67
C ARG A 236 -19.67 37.47 -19.35
N ASN A 237 -20.52 36.43 -19.28
CA ASN A 237 -21.41 36.15 -18.15
C ASN A 237 -21.07 34.83 -17.42
N THR A 238 -20.00 34.16 -17.81
CA THR A 238 -19.51 32.91 -17.20
C THR A 238 -18.17 33.14 -16.49
N GLN A 239 -17.82 32.27 -15.54
CA GLN A 239 -16.62 32.44 -14.73
C GLN A 239 -15.34 32.09 -15.49
N ASP A 240 -15.43 31.09 -16.36
CA ASP A 240 -14.33 30.60 -17.17
C ASP A 240 -14.83 30.08 -18.53
N ASP A 241 -13.88 29.73 -19.40
CA ASP A 241 -14.14 29.27 -20.75
C ASP A 241 -14.68 27.83 -20.82
N ILE A 242 -14.46 27.00 -19.79
CA ILE A 242 -15.09 25.68 -19.68
C ILE A 242 -16.59 25.86 -19.45
N HIS A 243 -16.98 26.68 -18.47
CA HIS A 243 -18.37 27.02 -18.20
C HIS A 243 -19.04 27.61 -19.45
N ALA A 244 -18.36 28.54 -20.11
CA ALA A 244 -18.85 29.15 -21.34
C ALA A 244 -19.09 28.12 -22.45
N TYR A 245 -18.11 27.23 -22.68
CA TYR A 245 -18.21 26.19 -23.70
C TYR A 245 -19.36 25.22 -23.43
N ILE A 246 -19.45 24.69 -22.20
CA ILE A 246 -20.52 23.76 -21.81
C ILE A 246 -21.88 24.42 -21.99
N CYS A 247 -22.03 25.67 -21.55
CA CYS A 247 -23.26 26.44 -21.74
C CYS A 247 -23.61 26.65 -23.21
N CYS A 248 -22.65 27.06 -24.05
CA CYS A 248 -22.89 27.23 -25.48
C CYS A 248 -23.27 25.90 -26.16
N ARG A 249 -22.56 24.80 -25.86
CA ARG A 249 -22.86 23.47 -26.42
C ARG A 249 -24.22 22.95 -25.98
N TYR A 250 -24.63 23.22 -24.73
CA TYR A 250 -25.92 22.80 -24.19
C TYR A 250 -27.08 23.41 -24.98
N TYR A 251 -27.02 24.71 -25.28
CA TYR A 251 -28.06 25.39 -26.05
C TYR A 251 -27.89 25.27 -27.57
N ARG A 252 -26.68 25.03 -28.05
CA ARG A 252 -26.34 24.96 -29.47
C ARG A 252 -25.38 23.81 -29.75
N SER A 253 -25.92 22.70 -30.25
CA SER A 253 -25.15 21.50 -30.58
C SER A 253 -24.09 21.71 -31.67
N SER A 254 -24.22 22.75 -32.51
CA SER A 254 -23.27 23.08 -33.58
C SER A 254 -22.00 23.81 -33.12
N VAL A 255 -21.84 24.08 -31.82
CA VAL A 255 -20.56 24.55 -31.29
C VAL A 255 -19.51 23.46 -31.56
N GLY A 256 -18.40 23.85 -32.20
CA GLY A 256 -17.31 22.93 -32.57
C GLY A 256 -16.55 22.36 -31.36
N SER A 257 -15.35 21.84 -31.59
CA SER A 257 -14.52 21.31 -30.51
C SER A 257 -14.15 22.38 -29.47
N PHE A 258 -13.82 21.95 -28.25
CA PHE A 258 -13.35 22.87 -27.23
C PHE A 258 -12.06 23.59 -27.64
N ASN A 259 -11.18 22.94 -28.40
CA ASN A 259 -9.97 23.56 -28.94
C ASN A 259 -10.32 24.74 -29.85
N ASP A 260 -11.28 24.57 -30.76
CA ASP A 260 -11.71 25.66 -31.65
C ASP A 260 -12.37 26.79 -30.86
N PHE A 261 -13.20 26.44 -29.86
CA PHE A 261 -13.85 27.41 -28.99
C PHE A 261 -12.84 28.23 -28.19
N SER A 262 -11.86 27.56 -27.57
CA SER A 262 -10.82 28.18 -26.74
C SER A 262 -9.85 29.01 -27.57
N ALA A 263 -9.53 28.59 -28.81
CA ALA A 263 -8.69 29.37 -29.73
C ALA A 263 -9.34 30.70 -30.12
N ARG A 264 -10.67 30.71 -30.32
CA ARG A 264 -11.44 31.96 -30.56
C ARG A 264 -11.59 32.81 -29.30
N ASN A 265 -11.57 32.17 -28.13
CA ASN A 265 -11.90 32.78 -26.86
C ASN A 265 -10.88 32.38 -25.78
N PRO A 266 -9.64 32.89 -25.85
CA PRO A 266 -8.59 32.49 -24.93
C PRO A 266 -8.93 32.93 -23.49
N PRO A 267 -8.47 32.16 -22.48
CA PRO A 267 -8.72 32.48 -21.08
C PRO A 267 -8.06 33.81 -20.70
N LYS A 268 -8.76 34.60 -19.89
CA LYS A 268 -8.27 35.93 -19.45
C LYS A 268 -7.14 35.85 -18.44
N THR A 269 -7.06 34.75 -17.70
CA THR A 269 -6.07 34.50 -16.65
C THR A 269 -5.39 33.16 -16.87
N MET A 270 -4.18 33.01 -16.34
CA MET A 270 -3.48 31.72 -16.35
C MET A 270 -4.27 30.73 -15.47
N PRO A 271 -4.71 29.58 -16.02
CA PRO A 271 -5.46 28.59 -15.26
C PRO A 271 -4.58 27.93 -14.18
N HIS A 272 -5.19 27.63 -13.04
CA HIS A 272 -4.58 26.78 -12.02
C HIS A 272 -4.42 25.33 -12.54
N SER A 273 -3.57 24.52 -11.91
CA SER A 273 -3.24 23.16 -12.39
C SER A 273 -4.46 22.27 -12.59
N SER A 274 -5.40 22.23 -11.64
CA SER A 274 -6.65 21.47 -11.77
C SER A 274 -7.48 21.93 -12.98
N GLN A 275 -7.57 23.23 -13.21
CA GLN A 275 -8.30 23.79 -14.36
C GLN A 275 -7.63 23.44 -15.69
N LYS A 276 -6.28 23.41 -15.75
CA LYS A 276 -5.57 22.92 -16.94
C LYS A 276 -5.93 21.47 -17.26
N ILE A 277 -5.94 20.59 -16.25
CA ILE A 277 -6.34 19.19 -16.43
C ILE A 277 -7.76 19.10 -17.02
N LEU A 278 -8.72 19.84 -16.46
CA LEU A 278 -10.10 19.87 -16.98
C LEU A 278 -10.17 20.34 -18.44
N ARG A 279 -9.38 21.37 -18.82
CA ARG A 279 -9.30 21.86 -20.21
C ARG A 279 -8.81 20.77 -21.15
N HIS A 280 -7.72 20.09 -20.80
CA HIS A 280 -7.17 19.03 -21.64
C HIS A 280 -8.12 17.84 -21.76
N ILE A 281 -8.84 17.48 -20.69
CA ILE A 281 -9.86 16.44 -20.73
C ILE A 281 -11.00 16.82 -21.68
N ILE A 282 -11.57 18.03 -21.55
CA ILE A 282 -12.66 18.48 -22.44
C ILE A 282 -12.19 18.65 -23.89
N ALA A 283 -10.92 19.01 -24.10
CA ALA A 283 -10.29 19.07 -25.41
C ALA A 283 -10.10 17.68 -26.06
N GLY A 284 -10.18 16.60 -25.28
CA GLY A 284 -9.79 15.25 -25.71
C GLY A 284 -8.27 15.07 -25.84
N ASP A 285 -7.47 15.97 -25.26
CA ASP A 285 -6.00 15.87 -25.27
C ASP A 285 -5.52 15.06 -24.06
N ILE A 286 -5.60 13.74 -24.21
CA ILE A 286 -5.28 12.77 -23.16
C ILE A 286 -3.83 12.93 -22.68
N TYR A 287 -2.89 13.16 -23.59
CA TYR A 287 -1.46 13.21 -23.27
C TYR A 287 -1.12 14.44 -22.42
N GLN A 288 -1.61 15.62 -22.80
CA GLN A 288 -1.39 16.82 -22.00
C GLN A 288 -2.15 16.75 -20.67
N ALA A 289 -3.34 16.15 -20.64
CA ALA A 289 -4.05 15.89 -19.38
C ALA A 289 -3.22 15.03 -18.43
N MET A 290 -2.59 13.96 -18.94
CA MET A 290 -1.72 13.09 -18.14
C MET A 290 -0.45 13.80 -17.67
N GLU A 291 0.19 14.61 -18.51
CA GLU A 291 1.36 15.40 -18.11
C GLU A 291 1.04 16.35 -16.95
N GLU A 292 -0.11 17.03 -16.99
CA GLU A 292 -0.57 17.88 -15.88
C GLU A 292 -0.97 17.05 -14.64
N CYS A 293 -1.51 15.83 -14.81
CA CYS A 293 -1.81 14.92 -13.70
C CYS A 293 -0.55 14.52 -12.90
N ILE A 294 0.62 14.38 -13.53
CA ILE A 294 1.89 14.06 -12.86
C ILE A 294 2.21 15.07 -11.75
N HIS A 295 1.94 16.35 -12.01
CA HIS A 295 2.18 17.44 -11.07
C HIS A 295 1.03 17.64 -10.07
N TYR A 296 -0.10 16.97 -10.28
CA TYR A 296 -1.30 17.15 -9.47
C TYR A 296 -1.49 16.03 -8.45
N ASP A 297 -1.66 14.78 -8.91
CA ASP A 297 -1.94 13.64 -8.04
C ASP A 297 -1.57 12.29 -8.69
N TRP A 298 -0.77 11.49 -7.99
CA TRP A 298 -0.29 10.19 -8.48
C TRP A 298 -1.36 9.09 -8.50
N TRP A 299 -2.34 9.15 -7.60
CA TRP A 299 -3.46 8.21 -7.62
C TRP A 299 -4.30 8.44 -8.88
N LEU A 300 -4.58 9.70 -9.20
CA LEU A 300 -5.28 10.07 -10.43
C LEU A 300 -4.53 9.56 -11.65
N LEU A 301 -3.22 9.87 -11.75
CA LEU A 301 -2.40 9.46 -12.88
C LEU A 301 -2.38 7.94 -13.06
N ALA A 302 -2.10 7.19 -11.99
CA ALA A 302 -2.00 5.74 -12.05
C ALA A 302 -3.31 5.10 -12.52
N HIS A 303 -4.44 5.46 -11.91
CA HIS A 303 -5.72 4.84 -12.26
C HIS A 303 -6.31 5.33 -13.57
N LEU A 304 -6.14 6.61 -13.91
CA LEU A 304 -6.61 7.12 -15.18
C LEU A 304 -5.82 6.53 -16.35
N SER A 305 -4.48 6.45 -16.22
CA SER A 305 -3.63 5.84 -17.25
C SER A 305 -3.95 4.36 -17.47
N ASP A 306 -4.23 3.62 -16.40
CA ASP A 306 -4.64 2.22 -16.47
C ASP A 306 -5.97 2.04 -17.21
N LEU A 307 -7.00 2.82 -16.84
CA LEU A 307 -8.30 2.77 -17.52
C LEU A 307 -8.22 3.19 -18.98
N LEU A 308 -7.46 4.24 -19.31
CA LEU A 308 -7.26 4.68 -20.68
C LEU A 308 -6.51 3.65 -21.52
N THR A 309 -5.53 2.96 -20.92
CA THR A 309 -4.79 1.87 -21.58
C THR A 309 -5.71 0.67 -21.83
N MET A 310 -6.49 0.27 -20.82
CA MET A 310 -7.48 -0.80 -20.93
C MET A 310 -8.57 -0.49 -21.96
N ASN A 311 -8.91 0.79 -22.14
CA ASN A 311 -9.85 1.25 -23.16
C ASN A 311 -9.19 1.55 -24.52
N GLN A 312 -7.90 1.23 -24.69
CA GLN A 312 -7.13 1.44 -25.93
C GLN A 312 -7.10 2.91 -26.41
N MET A 313 -7.14 3.87 -25.48
CA MET A 313 -7.12 5.30 -25.77
C MET A 313 -5.69 5.89 -25.74
N ILE A 314 -4.73 5.12 -25.24
CA ILE A 314 -3.30 5.46 -25.23
C ILE A 314 -2.59 4.52 -26.20
N ASP A 315 -1.87 5.10 -27.16
CA ASP A 315 -1.14 4.39 -28.22
C ASP A 315 0.38 4.57 -28.12
N ARG A 316 0.86 5.39 -27.18
CA ARG A 316 2.30 5.63 -26.93
C ARG A 316 2.58 5.79 -25.43
N GLU A 317 3.84 5.55 -25.07
CA GLU A 317 4.32 5.73 -23.71
C GLU A 317 4.21 7.19 -23.25
N ILE A 318 3.67 7.40 -22.04
CA ILE A 318 3.72 8.70 -21.37
C ILE A 318 5.06 8.84 -20.66
N LYS A 319 5.82 9.86 -21.02
CA LYS A 319 7.10 10.16 -20.39
C LYS A 319 6.86 10.86 -19.06
N ILE A 320 6.96 10.09 -17.98
CA ILE A 320 6.91 10.64 -16.63
C ILE A 320 8.33 11.09 -16.26
N PRO A 321 8.58 12.40 -16.02
CA PRO A 321 9.86 12.83 -15.48
C PRO A 321 9.99 12.30 -14.05
N VAL A 322 10.74 11.22 -13.89
CA VAL A 322 11.03 10.66 -12.57
C VAL A 322 12.07 11.55 -11.90
N GLU A 323 11.63 12.54 -11.14
CA GLU A 323 12.50 13.20 -10.17
C GLU A 323 12.92 12.16 -9.13
N THR A 324 14.22 12.08 -8.84
CA THR A 324 14.89 11.02 -8.06
C THR A 324 14.33 10.76 -6.65
N ASP A 325 13.42 11.59 -6.14
CA ASP A 325 12.82 11.48 -4.80
C ASP A 325 11.40 10.86 -4.79
N THR A 326 10.76 10.64 -5.95
CA THR A 326 9.33 10.23 -6.03
C THR A 326 9.05 8.73 -5.86
N LEU A 327 10.06 7.87 -6.01
CA LEU A 327 9.93 6.41 -5.81
C LEU A 327 9.86 5.98 -4.33
N SER A 328 9.80 6.92 -3.38
CA SER A 328 9.68 6.63 -1.95
C SER A 328 8.27 6.19 -1.51
N MET A 329 7.31 6.09 -2.43
CA MET A 329 5.90 5.78 -2.16
C MET A 329 5.51 4.34 -1.76
N PRO A 330 6.24 3.23 -2.02
CA PRO A 330 5.64 1.90 -1.88
C PRO A 330 5.32 1.45 -0.45
N ASN A 331 5.70 2.20 0.60
CA ASN A 331 5.60 1.71 1.98
C ASN A 331 5.05 2.66 3.04
N GLN A 332 4.48 3.77 2.63
CA GLN A 332 3.76 4.61 3.58
C GLN A 332 2.42 3.91 3.92
N PHE A 333 2.13 3.71 5.21
CA PHE A 333 0.82 3.23 5.73
C PHE A 333 0.53 1.71 5.69
N GLY A 334 1.55 0.86 5.53
CA GLY A 334 1.35 -0.60 5.60
C GLY A 334 0.56 -1.15 4.41
N LEU A 335 0.62 -0.42 3.28
CA LEU A 335 -0.03 -0.75 2.02
C LEU A 335 0.90 -1.52 1.05
N TRP A 336 1.96 -2.11 1.60
CA TRP A 336 3.00 -2.79 0.82
C TRP A 336 2.44 -3.91 -0.06
N LYS A 337 1.42 -4.63 0.42
CA LYS A 337 0.75 -5.67 -0.36
C LYS A 337 0.07 -5.09 -1.59
N GLN A 338 -0.63 -3.97 -1.42
CA GLN A 338 -1.29 -3.28 -2.53
C GLN A 338 -0.24 -2.75 -3.50
N ALA A 339 0.80 -2.08 -3.00
CA ALA A 339 1.89 -1.56 -3.82
C ALA A 339 2.58 -2.65 -4.65
N PHE A 340 2.95 -3.77 -4.03
CA PHE A 340 3.54 -4.91 -4.74
C PHE A 340 2.54 -5.57 -5.70
N SER A 341 1.25 -5.62 -5.35
CA SER A 341 0.23 -6.12 -6.29
C SER A 341 0.18 -5.26 -7.58
N TYR A 342 0.25 -3.93 -7.47
CA TYR A 342 0.37 -3.06 -8.65
C TYR A 342 1.63 -3.36 -9.46
N MET A 343 2.78 -3.49 -8.78
CA MET A 343 4.04 -3.80 -9.47
C MET A 343 3.96 -5.12 -10.20
N LEU A 344 3.36 -6.16 -9.61
CA LEU A 344 3.27 -7.48 -10.23
C LEU A 344 2.46 -7.48 -11.54
N GLU A 345 1.50 -6.58 -11.71
CA GLU A 345 0.78 -6.42 -12.98
C GLU A 345 1.67 -5.81 -14.09
N CYS A 346 2.79 -5.18 -13.75
CA CYS A 346 3.81 -4.74 -14.72
C CYS A 346 4.67 -5.90 -15.28
N GLY A 347 4.25 -7.15 -15.09
CA GLY A 347 4.92 -8.33 -15.62
C GLY A 347 6.29 -8.58 -14.98
N ASP A 348 7.28 -8.93 -15.80
CA ASP A 348 8.58 -9.40 -15.30
C ASP A 348 9.42 -8.28 -14.66
N LEU A 349 9.40 -7.07 -15.23
CA LEU A 349 10.05 -5.89 -14.64
C LEU A 349 9.48 -5.59 -13.23
N GLY A 350 8.16 -5.69 -13.11
CA GLY A 350 7.47 -5.54 -11.84
C GLY A 350 7.86 -6.59 -10.81
N LYS A 351 7.91 -7.86 -11.21
CA LYS A 351 8.39 -8.96 -10.36
C LYS A 351 9.83 -8.74 -9.92
N GLU A 352 10.73 -8.35 -10.82
CA GLU A 352 12.13 -8.07 -10.50
C GLU A 352 12.25 -6.95 -9.45
N ALA A 353 11.51 -5.86 -9.61
CA ALA A 353 11.49 -4.76 -8.65
C ALA A 353 10.95 -5.17 -7.27
N VAL A 354 9.90 -6.01 -7.23
CA VAL A 354 9.35 -6.57 -5.99
C VAL A 354 10.38 -7.48 -5.32
N VAL A 355 11.05 -8.37 -6.08
CA VAL A 355 12.09 -9.26 -5.55
C VAL A 355 13.27 -8.46 -5.01
N GLU A 356 13.70 -7.39 -5.69
CA GLU A 356 14.76 -6.50 -5.21
C GLU A 356 14.38 -5.82 -3.88
N HIS A 357 13.16 -5.29 -3.78
CA HIS A 357 12.66 -4.68 -2.54
C HIS A 357 12.57 -5.68 -1.39
N LEU A 358 12.00 -6.86 -1.64
CA LEU A 358 11.89 -7.92 -0.64
C LEU A 358 13.27 -8.39 -0.16
N ASN A 359 14.26 -8.43 -1.07
CA ASN A 359 15.63 -8.84 -0.72
C ASN A 359 16.39 -7.84 0.14
N THR A 360 15.98 -6.57 0.11
CA THR A 360 16.57 -5.48 0.89
C THR A 360 15.78 -5.14 2.17
N MET A 361 14.69 -5.86 2.43
CA MET A 361 13.84 -5.69 3.60
C MET A 361 14.60 -5.97 4.91
N ASP A 362 14.38 -5.14 5.92
CA ASP A 362 14.91 -5.32 7.27
C ASP A 362 14.09 -6.41 7.96
N LEU A 363 14.77 -7.50 8.28
CA LEU A 363 14.15 -8.65 8.91
C LEU A 363 14.17 -8.55 10.44
N ASN A 364 14.62 -7.44 11.02
CA ASN A 364 14.50 -7.15 12.45
C ASN A 364 13.09 -6.69 12.87
N VAL A 365 12.09 -7.37 12.30
CA VAL A 365 10.66 -7.18 12.56
C VAL A 365 10.08 -8.39 13.30
N GLU A 366 8.82 -8.26 13.74
CA GLU A 366 8.08 -9.34 14.38
C GLU A 366 7.90 -10.55 13.46
N ASP A 367 7.85 -11.75 14.04
CA ASP A 367 7.78 -13.01 13.29
C ASP A 367 6.48 -13.11 12.46
N THR A 368 5.39 -12.51 12.94
CA THR A 368 4.10 -12.42 12.23
C THR A 368 4.21 -11.68 10.91
N VAL A 369 5.01 -10.62 10.86
CA VAL A 369 5.27 -9.83 9.65
C VAL A 369 6.06 -10.65 8.63
N VAL A 370 7.13 -11.32 9.07
CA VAL A 370 7.95 -12.15 8.19
C VAL A 370 7.08 -13.26 7.56
N MET A 371 6.23 -13.88 8.37
CA MET A 371 5.28 -14.87 7.88
C MET A 371 4.31 -14.31 6.86
N ASP A 372 3.76 -13.12 7.09
CA ASP A 372 2.83 -12.45 6.18
C ASP A 372 3.49 -12.09 4.83
N VAL A 373 4.77 -11.68 4.86
CA VAL A 373 5.57 -11.42 3.66
C VAL A 373 5.83 -12.71 2.88
N VAL A 374 6.19 -13.80 3.55
CA VAL A 374 6.43 -15.08 2.86
C VAL A 374 5.13 -15.68 2.33
N GLU A 375 4.02 -15.55 3.05
CA GLU A 375 2.70 -15.96 2.56
C GLU A 375 2.31 -15.18 1.30
N PHE A 376 2.55 -13.86 1.28
CA PHE A 376 2.39 -13.07 0.07
C PHE A 376 3.27 -13.58 -1.07
N CYS A 377 4.55 -13.90 -0.81
CA CYS A 377 5.44 -14.45 -1.83
C CYS A 377 4.90 -15.77 -2.41
N ILE A 378 4.39 -16.67 -1.56
CA ILE A 378 3.80 -17.94 -1.98
C ILE A 378 2.58 -17.69 -2.87
N ASN A 379 1.66 -16.83 -2.42
CA ASN A 379 0.43 -16.50 -3.16
C ASN A 379 0.71 -15.85 -4.52
N GLN A 380 1.85 -15.17 -4.68
CA GLN A 380 2.26 -14.48 -5.90
C GLN A 380 3.29 -15.25 -6.74
N SER A 381 3.47 -16.56 -6.49
CA SER A 381 4.43 -17.42 -7.22
C SER A 381 5.90 -16.99 -7.09
N LEU A 382 6.27 -16.36 -5.98
CA LEU A 382 7.62 -15.94 -5.61
C LEU A 382 8.19 -16.82 -4.48
N GLU A 383 7.91 -18.14 -4.48
CA GLU A 383 8.29 -19.07 -3.40
C GLU A 383 9.81 -19.04 -3.10
N SER A 384 10.64 -18.94 -4.14
CA SER A 384 12.10 -18.86 -3.98
C SER A 384 12.55 -17.64 -3.16
N THR A 385 11.92 -16.49 -3.38
CA THR A 385 12.20 -15.26 -2.62
C THR A 385 11.72 -15.42 -1.17
N GLY A 386 10.56 -16.03 -0.95
CA GLY A 386 10.07 -16.35 0.38
C GLY A 386 10.99 -17.28 1.18
N ILE A 387 11.55 -18.30 0.52
CA ILE A 387 12.55 -19.20 1.12
C ILE A 387 13.81 -18.44 1.51
N GLU A 388 14.30 -17.55 0.65
CA GLU A 388 15.50 -16.74 0.92
C GLU A 388 15.29 -15.78 2.09
N ILE A 389 14.10 -15.20 2.24
CA ILE A 389 13.73 -14.37 3.40
C ILE A 389 13.82 -15.18 4.71
N TYR A 390 13.24 -16.39 4.74
CA TYR A 390 13.35 -17.25 5.92
C TYR A 390 14.81 -17.63 6.21
N LYS A 391 15.60 -17.93 5.19
CA LYS A 391 17.04 -18.22 5.35
C LYS A 391 17.78 -17.03 5.97
N LYS A 392 17.60 -15.82 5.44
CA LYS A 392 18.22 -14.59 5.99
C LYS A 392 17.81 -14.35 7.45
N LYS A 393 16.52 -14.49 7.77
CA LYS A 393 16.03 -14.37 9.16
C LYS A 393 16.63 -15.43 10.09
N ALA A 394 16.76 -16.68 9.61
CA ALA A 394 17.39 -17.75 10.36
C ALA A 394 18.86 -17.45 10.67
N THR A 395 19.62 -16.96 9.68
CA THR A 395 21.02 -16.55 9.87
C THR A 395 21.14 -15.42 10.89
N MET A 396 20.27 -14.40 10.84
CA MET A 396 20.25 -13.33 11.85
C MET A 396 19.94 -13.84 13.26
N CYS A 397 19.00 -14.79 13.40
CA CYS A 397 18.72 -15.44 14.68
C CYS A 397 19.93 -16.25 15.18
N MET A 398 20.64 -16.93 14.28
CA MET A 398 21.85 -17.68 14.59
C MET A 398 22.97 -16.76 15.10
N GLU A 399 23.21 -15.63 14.44
CA GLU A 399 24.18 -14.59 14.87
C GLU A 399 23.81 -13.98 16.23
N SER A 400 22.51 -13.89 16.53
CA SER A 400 21.99 -13.41 17.81
C SER A 400 21.97 -14.47 18.91
N ASN A 401 22.45 -15.69 18.63
CA ASN A 401 22.40 -16.88 19.50
C ASN A 401 20.96 -17.32 19.90
N ASP A 402 19.95 -16.97 19.10
CA ASP A 402 18.58 -17.44 19.27
C ASP A 402 18.35 -18.70 18.41
N TYR A 403 18.89 -19.82 18.88
CA TYR A 403 18.89 -21.06 18.12
C TYR A 403 17.50 -21.66 17.93
N THR A 404 16.59 -21.48 18.90
CA THR A 404 15.20 -21.96 18.78
C THR A 404 14.51 -21.31 17.59
N ARG A 405 14.64 -19.99 17.42
CA ARG A 405 14.09 -19.30 16.24
C ARG A 405 14.86 -19.63 14.97
N ALA A 406 16.19 -19.76 15.04
CA ALA A 406 16.99 -20.16 13.88
C ALA A 406 16.54 -21.52 13.32
N LEU A 407 16.32 -22.53 14.17
CA LEU A 407 15.81 -23.85 13.78
C LEU A 407 14.44 -23.76 13.10
N LEU A 408 13.52 -22.98 13.69
CA LEU A 408 12.19 -22.77 13.13
C LEU A 408 12.28 -22.22 11.70
N TYR A 409 13.11 -21.18 11.50
CA TYR A 409 13.22 -20.51 10.21
C TYR A 409 13.99 -21.33 9.16
N TYR A 410 15.10 -22.00 9.51
CA TYR A 410 15.79 -22.89 8.57
C TYR A 410 14.91 -24.06 8.12
N LYS A 411 14.09 -24.60 9.03
CA LYS A 411 13.11 -25.63 8.69
C LYS A 411 12.05 -25.11 7.72
N LYS A 412 11.50 -23.92 7.98
CA LYS A 412 10.55 -23.27 7.04
C LYS A 412 11.19 -22.96 5.68
N ALA A 413 12.49 -22.67 5.65
CA ALA A 413 13.29 -22.49 4.43
C ALA A 413 13.70 -23.81 3.74
N LYS A 414 13.28 -24.98 4.28
CA LYS A 414 13.66 -26.31 3.77
C LYS A 414 15.19 -26.51 3.67
N GLN A 415 15.94 -25.95 4.63
CA GLN A 415 17.41 -26.04 4.69
C GLN A 415 17.85 -27.07 5.75
N ASP A 416 17.65 -28.37 5.47
CA ASP A 416 17.90 -29.44 6.45
C ASP A 416 19.35 -29.49 6.93
N GLN A 417 20.32 -29.22 6.05
CA GLN A 417 21.74 -29.17 6.45
C GLN A 417 22.02 -28.05 7.47
N SER A 418 21.44 -26.86 7.26
CA SER A 418 21.62 -25.72 8.18
C SER A 418 20.94 -25.95 9.54
N VAL A 419 19.92 -26.80 9.60
CA VAL A 419 19.33 -27.21 10.89
C VAL A 419 20.36 -28.00 11.70
N ASP A 420 21.09 -28.93 11.09
CA ASP A 420 22.13 -29.70 11.80
C ASP A 420 23.30 -28.81 12.24
N ASP A 421 23.67 -27.81 11.42
CA ASP A 421 24.68 -26.81 11.77
C ASP A 421 24.26 -25.96 12.99
N VAL A 422 22.95 -25.68 13.15
CA VAL A 422 22.45 -25.03 14.37
C VAL A 422 22.62 -25.92 15.59
N PHE A 423 22.37 -27.23 15.50
CA PHE A 423 22.61 -28.15 16.61
C PHE A 423 24.10 -28.23 16.97
N TYR A 424 25.01 -28.17 15.99
CA TYR A 424 26.44 -28.06 16.25
C TYR A 424 26.78 -26.82 17.09
N GLU A 425 26.25 -25.65 16.73
CA GLU A 425 26.45 -24.41 17.50
C GLU A 425 25.79 -24.47 18.89
N MET A 426 24.63 -25.11 19.03
CA MET A 426 23.99 -25.34 20.32
C MET A 426 24.86 -26.19 21.25
N ILE A 427 25.52 -27.24 20.74
CA ILE A 427 26.48 -28.04 21.53
C ILE A 427 27.67 -27.16 21.95
N TRP A 428 28.17 -26.30 21.07
CA TRP A 428 29.23 -25.34 21.40
C TRP A 428 28.83 -24.37 22.51
N GLN A 429 27.60 -23.86 22.47
CA GLN A 429 27.11 -22.97 23.53
C GLN A 429 26.82 -23.70 24.82
N LEU A 430 26.35 -24.94 24.77
CA LEU A 430 26.25 -25.81 25.93
C LEU A 430 27.62 -25.98 26.59
N ALA A 431 28.67 -26.29 25.81
CA ALA A 431 30.03 -26.37 26.35
C ALA A 431 30.47 -25.06 27.00
N LYS A 432 30.26 -23.92 26.34
CA LYS A 432 30.65 -22.61 26.88
C LYS A 432 29.85 -22.19 28.11
N THR A 433 28.54 -22.43 28.16
CA THR A 433 27.65 -21.85 29.19
C THR A 433 27.19 -22.86 30.24
N GLY A 434 27.23 -24.15 29.93
CA GLY A 434 26.71 -25.23 30.76
C GLY A 434 25.18 -25.32 30.76
N LYS A 435 24.50 -24.53 29.93
CA LYS A 435 23.04 -24.47 29.86
C LYS A 435 22.53 -25.27 28.67
N TRP A 436 21.61 -26.18 28.93
CA TRP A 436 20.85 -26.87 27.91
C TRP A 436 19.78 -25.96 27.31
N PHE A 437 19.58 -26.06 26.00
CA PHE A 437 18.46 -25.45 25.33
C PHE A 437 17.24 -26.37 25.44
N ASP A 438 16.11 -25.78 25.80
CA ASP A 438 14.84 -26.48 25.85
C ASP A 438 14.31 -26.74 24.44
N LEU A 439 14.31 -28.01 24.03
CA LEU A 439 13.77 -28.45 22.74
C LEU A 439 12.26 -28.63 22.78
N SER A 440 11.60 -28.57 23.94
CA SER A 440 10.15 -28.80 24.06
C SER A 440 9.34 -27.80 23.23
N ALA A 441 9.84 -26.57 23.10
CA ALA A 441 9.24 -25.51 22.28
C ALA A 441 9.25 -25.81 20.77
N LEU A 442 10.07 -26.76 20.31
CA LEU A 442 10.17 -27.15 18.90
C LEU A 442 9.11 -28.18 18.49
N GLY A 443 8.27 -28.64 19.42
CA GLY A 443 7.17 -29.59 19.18
C GLY A 443 7.66 -31.01 18.84
N THR A 444 6.78 -31.84 18.27
CA THR A 444 7.07 -33.23 17.86
C THR A 444 7.83 -33.32 16.53
N ALA A 445 8.44 -32.23 16.09
CA ALA A 445 9.22 -32.16 14.88
C ALA A 445 10.37 -33.17 14.92
N LYS A 446 10.37 -34.12 13.99
CA LYS A 446 11.56 -34.94 13.72
C LYS A 446 12.58 -34.07 13.00
N TYR A 447 13.79 -34.05 13.53
CA TYR A 447 14.95 -33.50 12.88
C TYR A 447 15.85 -34.68 12.52
N ASP A 448 16.54 -34.56 11.39
CA ASP A 448 17.51 -35.52 10.93
C ASP A 448 18.86 -34.81 10.83
N GLY A 449 19.93 -35.48 11.25
CA GLY A 449 21.25 -34.85 11.34
C GLY A 449 22.14 -35.50 12.37
N VAL A 450 23.45 -35.41 12.16
CA VAL A 450 24.45 -36.01 13.04
C VAL A 450 24.48 -35.26 14.36
N TYR A 451 24.54 -33.94 14.32
CA TYR A 451 24.62 -33.10 15.51
C TYR A 451 23.30 -33.03 16.27
N TYR A 452 22.16 -33.04 15.59
CA TYR A 452 20.86 -33.23 16.25
C TYR A 452 20.81 -34.54 17.03
N THR A 453 21.20 -35.65 16.40
CA THR A 453 21.21 -36.98 17.02
C THR A 453 22.10 -36.98 18.26
N ILE A 454 23.30 -36.41 18.16
CA ILE A 454 24.24 -36.26 19.28
C ILE A 454 23.63 -35.43 20.40
N TYR A 455 23.09 -34.24 20.09
CA TYR A 455 22.52 -33.34 21.08
C TYR A 455 21.33 -33.99 21.81
N ARG A 456 20.45 -34.69 21.09
CA ARG A 456 19.30 -35.39 21.67
C ARG A 456 19.76 -36.49 22.63
N HIS A 457 20.65 -37.37 22.19
CA HIS A 457 21.13 -38.46 23.04
C HIS A 457 21.91 -37.93 24.25
N LEU A 458 22.73 -36.88 24.09
CA LEU A 458 23.43 -36.25 25.21
C LEU A 458 22.47 -35.57 26.19
N SER A 459 21.43 -34.88 25.71
CA SER A 459 20.42 -34.24 26.55
C SER A 459 19.61 -35.26 27.34
N ASN A 460 19.20 -36.34 26.69
CA ASN A 460 18.50 -37.46 27.34
C ASN A 460 19.40 -38.11 28.38
N PHE A 461 20.65 -38.43 28.01
CA PHE A 461 21.65 -38.99 28.90
C PHE A 461 21.79 -38.15 30.17
N TYR A 462 21.99 -36.84 30.04
CA TYR A 462 22.11 -35.92 31.16
C TYR A 462 20.84 -35.89 32.03
N GLY A 463 19.66 -35.88 31.41
CA GLY A 463 18.37 -35.92 32.11
C GLY A 463 18.17 -37.21 32.92
N TYR A 464 18.49 -38.37 32.33
CA TYR A 464 18.44 -39.67 33.00
C TYR A 464 19.45 -39.77 34.14
N MET A 465 20.68 -39.32 33.93
CA MET A 465 21.72 -39.25 34.98
C MET A 465 21.26 -38.38 36.15
N THR A 466 20.65 -37.22 35.89
CA THR A 466 20.15 -36.32 36.94
C THR A 466 19.01 -36.95 37.74
N ARG A 467 18.16 -37.76 37.09
CA ARG A 467 17.07 -38.51 37.74
C ARG A 467 17.50 -39.85 38.35
N SER A 468 18.78 -40.22 38.22
CA SER A 468 19.31 -41.53 38.63
C SER A 468 18.66 -42.72 37.91
N GLU A 469 18.12 -42.51 36.70
CA GLU A 469 17.55 -43.52 35.82
C GLU A 469 18.68 -44.16 34.99
N LEU A 470 19.54 -44.96 35.65
CA LEU A 470 20.82 -45.42 35.09
C LEU A 470 20.67 -46.34 33.86
N GLU A 471 19.60 -47.14 33.78
CA GLU A 471 19.38 -48.05 32.64
C GLU A 471 19.14 -47.28 31.34
N ASP A 472 18.28 -46.27 31.38
CA ASP A 472 18.00 -45.40 30.24
C ASP A 472 19.21 -44.55 29.88
N ALA A 473 19.92 -44.00 30.88
CA ALA A 473 21.20 -43.30 30.65
C ALA A 473 22.21 -44.21 29.93
N THR A 474 22.32 -45.48 30.33
CA THR A 474 23.20 -46.43 29.66
C THR A 474 22.79 -46.70 28.21
N ASN A 475 21.50 -46.79 27.92
CA ASN A 475 21.01 -46.96 26.55
C ASN A 475 21.34 -45.75 25.66
N GLU A 476 21.17 -44.54 26.17
CA GLU A 476 21.54 -43.29 25.47
C GLU A 476 23.06 -43.19 25.26
N PHE A 477 23.86 -43.57 26.26
CA PHE A 477 25.31 -43.62 26.16
C PHE A 477 25.80 -44.64 25.12
N ARG A 478 25.21 -45.84 25.11
CA ARG A 478 25.48 -46.87 24.09
C ARG A 478 25.19 -46.35 22.69
N ALA A 479 24.07 -45.64 22.50
CA ALA A 479 23.71 -45.06 21.22
C ALA A 479 24.78 -44.08 20.71
N LEU A 480 25.37 -43.27 21.60
CA LEU A 480 26.45 -42.34 21.26
C LEU A 480 27.78 -43.05 20.99
N ILE A 481 28.22 -43.97 21.85
CA ILE A 481 29.53 -44.63 21.73
C ILE A 481 29.59 -45.62 20.55
N ASN A 482 28.49 -46.31 20.27
CA ASN A 482 28.41 -47.25 19.16
C ASN A 482 28.18 -46.56 17.82
N SER A 483 27.85 -45.26 17.82
CA SER A 483 27.68 -44.51 16.58
C SER A 483 29.02 -44.13 15.98
N ASP A 484 29.22 -44.48 14.71
CA ASP A 484 30.38 -44.05 13.92
C ASP A 484 30.23 -42.62 13.38
N SER A 485 29.05 -42.01 13.50
CA SER A 485 28.81 -40.65 13.04
C SER A 485 29.28 -39.58 14.03
N VAL A 486 29.59 -39.93 15.28
CA VAL A 486 30.01 -38.96 16.30
C VAL A 486 31.41 -38.41 15.97
N PRO A 487 31.56 -37.11 15.70
CA PRO A 487 32.86 -36.53 15.37
C PRO A 487 33.84 -36.62 16.54
N TYR A 488 35.13 -36.73 16.24
CA TYR A 488 36.20 -36.76 17.25
C TYR A 488 36.18 -35.56 18.21
N GLN A 489 35.64 -34.43 17.80
CA GLN A 489 35.50 -33.22 18.62
C GLN A 489 34.45 -33.36 19.74
N MET A 490 33.45 -34.21 19.54
CA MET A 490 32.34 -34.43 20.47
C MET A 490 32.60 -35.63 21.39
N MET A 491 33.36 -36.61 20.91
CA MET A 491 33.61 -37.87 21.61
C MET A 491 34.23 -37.70 23.02
N PRO A 492 35.15 -36.75 23.29
CA PRO A 492 35.65 -36.53 24.65
C PRO A 492 34.55 -36.15 25.65
N ILE A 493 33.56 -35.34 25.24
CA ILE A 493 32.41 -34.99 26.09
C ILE A 493 31.58 -36.25 26.37
N VAL A 494 31.26 -37.02 25.33
CA VAL A 494 30.51 -38.28 25.47
C VAL A 494 31.19 -39.23 26.47
N ILE A 495 32.50 -39.46 26.30
CA ILE A 495 33.27 -40.35 27.17
C ILE A 495 33.35 -39.79 28.60
N TRP A 496 33.57 -38.48 28.75
CA TRP A 496 33.69 -37.84 30.05
C TRP A 496 32.41 -37.97 30.87
N GLU A 497 31.27 -37.66 30.27
CA GLU A 497 29.95 -37.78 30.88
C GLU A 497 29.62 -39.25 31.22
N GLY A 498 30.02 -40.19 30.35
CA GLY A 498 29.89 -41.62 30.58
C GLY A 498 30.76 -42.19 31.71
N LEU A 499 31.77 -41.45 32.20
CA LEU A 499 32.65 -41.94 33.27
C LEU A 499 31.90 -42.27 34.57
N GLY A 500 30.80 -41.57 34.85
CA GLY A 500 29.94 -41.88 36.00
C GLY A 500 29.41 -43.32 35.92
N LEU A 501 28.85 -43.69 34.76
CA LEU A 501 28.37 -45.04 34.51
C LEU A 501 29.50 -46.07 34.54
N ILE A 502 30.67 -45.75 33.99
CA ILE A 502 31.83 -46.68 33.96
C ILE A 502 32.37 -46.95 35.37
N LYS A 503 32.39 -45.94 36.25
CA LYS A 503 32.84 -46.10 37.64
C LYS A 503 31.88 -46.97 38.46
N ASP A 504 30.59 -46.83 38.19
CA ASP A 504 29.48 -47.57 38.82
C ASP A 504 28.93 -48.66 37.88
N SER A 505 29.80 -49.34 37.14
CA SER A 505 29.44 -50.35 36.13
C SER A 505 28.44 -51.40 36.64
N ASP A 506 28.55 -51.76 37.91
CA ASP A 506 27.74 -52.79 38.57
C ASP A 506 26.27 -52.35 38.74
N LYS A 507 26.03 -51.03 38.85
CA LYS A 507 24.68 -50.44 38.95
C LYS A 507 24.17 -49.91 37.61
N ALA A 508 25.07 -49.48 36.74
CA ALA A 508 24.76 -48.89 35.45
C ALA A 508 24.37 -49.90 34.36
N LEU A 509 24.42 -51.21 34.64
CA LEU A 509 24.15 -52.27 33.65
C LEU A 509 25.04 -52.17 32.40
N LEU A 510 26.24 -51.59 32.51
CA LEU A 510 27.22 -51.58 31.42
C LEU A 510 27.87 -52.95 31.31
N THR A 511 27.86 -53.51 30.11
CA THR A 511 28.52 -54.79 29.85
C THR A 511 30.03 -54.58 29.67
N ARG A 512 30.81 -55.64 29.88
CA ARG A 512 32.24 -55.63 29.52
C ARG A 512 32.46 -55.22 28.05
N SER A 513 31.55 -55.58 27.15
CA SER A 513 31.60 -55.17 25.75
C SER A 513 31.47 -53.64 25.61
N ASP A 514 30.54 -53.01 26.31
CA ASP A 514 30.33 -51.55 26.25
C ASP A 514 31.59 -50.79 26.72
N ILE A 515 32.22 -51.25 27.81
CA ILE A 515 33.46 -50.68 28.34
C ILE A 515 34.61 -50.84 27.34
N LEU A 516 34.71 -52.00 26.69
CA LEU A 516 35.72 -52.25 25.66
C LEU A 516 35.52 -51.35 24.43
N VAL A 517 34.29 -51.19 23.93
CA VAL A 517 34.01 -50.29 22.79
C VAL A 517 34.36 -48.85 23.16
N THR A 518 33.97 -48.40 24.35
CA THR A 518 34.33 -47.05 24.84
C THR A 518 35.85 -46.88 24.92
N LYS A 519 36.56 -47.88 25.45
CA LYS A 519 38.04 -47.89 25.50
C LYS A 519 38.66 -47.85 24.11
N LEU A 520 38.10 -48.55 23.12
CA LEU A 520 38.58 -48.50 21.73
C LEU A 520 38.39 -47.11 21.12
N LYS A 521 37.24 -46.46 21.32
CA LYS A 521 37.01 -45.08 20.88
C LYS A 521 37.95 -44.09 21.59
N TRP A 522 38.22 -44.29 22.88
CA TRP A 522 39.23 -43.54 23.63
C TRP A 522 40.65 -43.74 23.08
N GLN A 523 41.06 -44.96 22.76
CA GLN A 523 42.35 -45.25 22.12
C GLN A 523 42.46 -44.58 20.74
N ALA A 524 41.36 -44.58 19.98
CA ALA A 524 41.30 -43.88 18.71
C ALA A 524 41.49 -42.37 18.87
N LEU A 525 40.88 -41.74 19.90
CA LEU A 525 41.13 -40.34 20.24
C LEU A 525 42.60 -40.07 20.57
N ASN A 526 43.24 -40.93 21.36
CA ASN A 526 44.66 -40.77 21.69
C ASN A 526 45.52 -40.74 20.41
N LYS A 527 45.29 -41.71 19.52
CA LYS A 527 46.09 -41.92 18.31
C LYS A 527 45.80 -40.92 17.19
N HIS A 528 44.55 -40.52 17.00
CA HIS A 528 44.10 -39.83 15.79
C HIS A 528 43.60 -38.41 16.02
N ALA A 529 43.11 -38.06 17.22
CA ALA A 529 42.58 -36.72 17.46
C ALA A 529 43.72 -35.70 17.60
N SER A 530 43.54 -34.55 16.95
CA SER A 530 44.41 -33.39 17.11
C SER A 530 44.19 -32.72 18.46
N THR A 531 45.07 -31.78 18.85
CA THR A 531 44.85 -30.96 20.06
C THR A 531 43.64 -30.06 19.92
N GLN A 532 43.31 -29.63 18.69
CA GLN A 532 42.15 -28.79 18.41
C GLN A 532 40.83 -29.53 18.61
N ASP A 533 40.81 -30.86 18.46
CA ASP A 533 39.60 -31.65 18.69
C ASP A 533 39.16 -31.63 20.16
N PHE A 534 40.08 -31.30 21.08
CA PHE A 534 39.79 -31.16 22.52
C PHE A 534 39.31 -29.76 22.91
N LYS A 535 39.22 -28.82 21.96
CA LYS A 535 38.83 -27.44 22.24
C LYS A 535 37.42 -27.34 22.83
N LEU A 536 36.46 -28.05 22.23
CA LEU A 536 35.09 -28.07 22.71
C LEU A 536 35.00 -28.67 24.12
N PHE A 537 35.70 -29.79 24.34
CA PHE A 537 35.78 -30.44 25.65
C PHE A 537 36.40 -29.54 26.73
N TYR A 538 37.44 -28.78 26.39
CA TYR A 538 38.04 -27.80 27.32
C TYR A 538 37.01 -26.79 27.82
N TYR A 539 36.18 -26.22 26.93
CA TYR A 539 35.10 -25.31 27.34
C TYR A 539 34.06 -26.00 28.21
N TYR A 540 33.69 -27.23 27.84
CA TYR A 540 32.71 -28.03 28.58
C TYR A 540 33.19 -28.36 30.00
N TYR A 541 34.46 -28.74 30.15
CA TYR A 541 35.06 -29.20 31.41
C TYR A 541 35.33 -28.07 32.41
N GLN A 542 35.64 -26.84 31.95
CA GLN A 542 35.97 -25.76 32.87
C GLN A 542 34.77 -25.33 33.73
N GLN A 543 34.92 -25.49 35.04
CA GLN A 543 33.94 -25.03 36.04
C GLN A 543 33.86 -23.50 36.10
N ASP A 544 34.99 -22.80 35.94
CA ASP A 544 35.04 -21.34 35.84
C ASP A 544 35.14 -20.90 34.37
N LYS A 545 33.98 -20.57 33.81
CA LYS A 545 33.85 -20.12 32.41
C LYS A 545 34.40 -18.70 32.18
N SER A 546 34.87 -17.98 33.20
CA SER A 546 35.45 -16.65 33.07
C SER A 546 36.96 -16.65 32.77
N ALA A 547 37.65 -17.79 32.97
CA ALA A 547 39.10 -17.90 32.90
C ALA A 547 39.66 -18.30 31.52
N ILE A 548 38.86 -18.22 30.45
CA ILE A 548 39.28 -18.66 29.11
C ILE A 548 40.34 -17.70 28.53
N PRO A 549 41.54 -18.18 28.18
CA PRO A 549 42.58 -17.34 27.60
C PRO A 549 42.21 -16.84 26.19
N GLN A 550 42.37 -15.53 25.94
CA GLN A 550 42.08 -14.90 24.64
C GLN A 550 43.22 -15.02 23.60
N GLN A 551 44.43 -15.44 23.98
CA GLN A 551 45.59 -15.55 23.07
C GLN A 551 45.79 -16.97 22.54
N ASN A 552 45.85 -17.14 21.21
CA ASN A 552 45.93 -18.42 20.51
C ASN A 552 47.14 -19.29 20.90
N GLU A 553 48.32 -18.70 21.10
CA GLU A 553 49.54 -19.48 21.44
C GLU A 553 49.45 -20.13 22.83
N LYS A 554 48.80 -19.46 23.79
CA LYS A 554 48.56 -20.03 25.12
C LYS A 554 47.52 -21.15 25.07
N LEU A 555 46.50 -21.00 24.21
CA LEU A 555 45.43 -21.98 24.09
C LEU A 555 45.93 -23.36 23.63
N ASP A 556 46.83 -23.45 22.64
CA ASP A 556 47.30 -24.77 22.17
C ASP A 556 48.09 -25.54 23.25
N SER A 557 48.90 -24.85 24.06
CA SER A 557 49.58 -25.46 25.21
C SER A 557 48.60 -25.98 26.27
N ILE A 558 47.53 -25.23 26.52
CA ILE A 558 46.47 -25.62 27.46
C ILE A 558 45.67 -26.79 26.91
N LEU A 559 45.33 -26.81 25.62
CA LEU A 559 44.62 -27.93 25.00
C LEU A 559 45.47 -29.20 24.96
N LYS A 560 46.79 -29.10 24.77
CA LYS A 560 47.72 -30.23 24.92
C LYS A 560 47.67 -30.81 26.32
N PHE A 561 47.76 -29.95 27.34
CA PHE A 561 47.65 -30.36 28.73
C PHE A 561 46.28 -31.01 29.01
N GLN A 562 45.19 -30.37 28.60
CA GLN A 562 43.82 -30.86 28.80
C GLN A 562 43.59 -32.22 28.11
N LYS A 563 44.11 -32.40 26.89
CA LYS A 563 44.07 -33.68 26.19
C LYS A 563 44.78 -34.75 27.01
N GLN A 564 45.99 -34.48 27.48
CA GLN A 564 46.77 -35.44 28.25
C GLN A 564 46.08 -35.80 29.58
N ASP A 565 45.60 -34.79 30.31
CA ASP A 565 44.85 -34.97 31.56
C ASP A 565 43.58 -35.80 31.38
N PHE A 566 42.80 -35.50 30.33
CA PHE A 566 41.64 -36.31 29.95
C PHE A 566 42.05 -37.77 29.70
N LEU A 567 43.09 -38.00 28.89
CA LEU A 567 43.54 -39.35 28.52
C LEU A 567 44.01 -40.14 29.73
N ASP A 568 44.80 -39.55 30.60
CA ASP A 568 45.33 -40.21 31.80
C ASP A 568 44.19 -40.55 32.78
N THR A 569 43.31 -39.59 33.04
CA THR A 569 42.18 -39.76 33.96
C THR A 569 41.20 -40.83 33.49
N THR A 570 40.78 -40.75 32.23
CA THR A 570 39.84 -41.72 31.63
C THR A 570 40.49 -43.10 31.47
N GLY A 571 41.77 -43.17 31.10
CA GLY A 571 42.53 -44.41 30.98
C GLY A 571 42.57 -45.22 32.29
N VAL A 572 42.82 -44.56 33.42
CA VAL A 572 42.78 -45.19 34.75
C VAL A 572 41.38 -45.71 35.08
N CYS A 573 40.32 -44.97 34.74
CA CYS A 573 38.95 -45.40 34.95
C CYS A 573 38.61 -46.66 34.16
N PHE A 574 39.02 -46.74 32.89
CA PHE A 574 38.80 -47.92 32.05
C PHE A 574 39.56 -49.16 32.56
N SER A 575 40.81 -49.01 33.01
CA SER A 575 41.57 -50.14 33.54
C SER A 575 40.91 -50.72 34.79
N ARG A 576 40.51 -49.86 35.74
CA ARG A 576 39.81 -50.28 36.96
C ARG A 576 38.46 -50.93 36.67
N ALA A 577 37.67 -50.36 35.75
CA ALA A 577 36.37 -50.93 35.39
C ALA A 577 36.51 -52.30 34.72
N LEU A 578 37.52 -52.49 33.86
CA LEU A 578 37.77 -53.78 33.22
C LEU A 578 38.29 -54.85 34.19
N GLU A 579 39.11 -54.48 35.18
CA GLU A 579 39.56 -55.39 36.24
C GLU A 579 38.38 -55.93 37.05
N LYS A 580 37.42 -55.07 37.40
CA LYS A 580 36.19 -55.47 38.11
C LYS A 580 35.31 -56.44 37.31
N CYS A 581 35.36 -56.42 35.98
CA CYS A 581 34.58 -57.31 35.11
C CYS A 581 35.25 -58.67 34.84
N VAL A 582 36.43 -58.96 35.42
CA VAL A 582 37.15 -60.24 35.28
C VAL A 582 36.88 -61.17 36.47
N GLU A 583 36.43 -60.61 37.60
CA GLU A 583 35.85 -61.33 38.74
C GLU A 583 34.37 -61.61 38.50
#